data_AF-A0A2U1WT68-F1
#
_entry.id   AF-A0A2U1WT68-F1
#
_cell.length_a   1.000
_cell.length_b   1.000
_cell.length_c   1.000
_cell.angle_alpha   90.00
_cell.angle_beta   90.00
_cell.angle_gamma   90.00
#
_symmetry.space_group_name_H-M   'P 1'
#
loop_
_entity.id
_entity.type
_entity.pdbx_description
1 polymer ?
#
loop_
_entity_poly.entity_id
_entity_poly.type
_entity_poly.pdbx_seq_one_letter_code
_entity_poly.pdbx_strand_id
1 'polypeptide(L)'
;MALLETPPPSAFEQTGKASWYGPGFHGRKTASGVRFNQHALTAAHRTLPLGTAVKVTNLDTGRTIQVTINDRGPYIDGRIIDLSRRAAAELGMEEAGLAPVRIETLDGERPAEVAMKRGKEVEVAERPDER
;
A
#
# COMPACT_ATOMS: atom_id res chain seq x y z
N MET A 1 -10.36 -13.31 40.13
CA MET A 1 -10.95 -12.82 38.87
C MET A 1 -9.95 -11.89 38.22
N ALA A 2 -9.21 -12.36 37.21
CA ALA A 2 -8.34 -11.53 36.40
C ALA A 2 -9.03 -11.33 35.05
N LEU A 3 -9.30 -10.07 34.68
CA LEU A 3 -9.72 -9.74 33.33
C LEU A 3 -8.55 -10.06 32.39
N LEU A 4 -8.79 -10.94 31.42
CA LEU A 4 -7.90 -11.12 30.29
C LEU A 4 -8.17 -9.94 29.34
N GLU A 5 -7.32 -8.91 29.38
CA GLU A 5 -7.22 -7.97 28.27
C GLU A 5 -6.84 -8.78 27.03
N THR A 6 -7.76 -8.83 26.06
CA THR A 6 -7.51 -9.51 24.79
C THR A 6 -6.46 -8.67 24.06
N PRO A 7 -5.29 -9.23 23.68
CA PRO A 7 -4.33 -8.45 22.91
C PRO A 7 -5.01 -8.01 21.60
N PRO A 8 -4.80 -6.76 21.16
CA PRO A 8 -5.36 -6.28 19.90
C PRO A 8 -4.96 -7.24 18.77
N PRO A 9 -5.81 -7.44 17.74
CA PRO A 9 -5.51 -8.33 16.62
C PRO A 9 -4.12 -7.97 16.08
N SER A 10 -3.23 -8.97 16.08
CA SER A 10 -1.79 -8.82 15.89
C SER A 10 -1.48 -7.94 14.68
N ALA A 11 -0.91 -6.76 14.93
CA ALA A 11 -0.40 -5.88 13.89
C ALA A 11 0.63 -6.65 13.06
N PHE A 12 0.46 -6.68 11.74
CA PHE A 12 1.48 -7.25 10.85
C PHE A 12 2.63 -6.25 10.75
N GLU A 13 3.84 -6.72 11.02
CA GLU A 13 5.08 -5.99 10.80
C GLU A 13 6.06 -6.87 10.00
N GLN A 14 6.72 -6.26 9.01
CA GLN A 14 7.81 -6.91 8.28
C GLN A 14 8.90 -5.90 7.92
N THR A 15 10.16 -6.33 8.02
CA THR A 15 11.33 -5.56 7.58
C THR A 15 12.02 -6.26 6.41
N GLY A 16 12.53 -5.48 5.45
CA GLY A 16 13.23 -6.00 4.27
C GLY A 16 13.53 -4.90 3.26
N LYS A 17 13.86 -5.26 2.02
CA LYS A 17 14.10 -4.26 0.96
C LYS A 17 12.82 -3.90 0.24
N ALA A 18 12.60 -2.62 -0.01
CA ALA A 18 11.65 -2.13 -0.99
C ALA A 18 12.32 -1.95 -2.35
N SER A 19 11.53 -2.03 -3.40
CA SER A 19 11.86 -1.46 -4.71
C SER A 19 10.67 -0.71 -5.28
N TRP A 20 10.72 -0.31 -6.55
CA TRP A 20 9.59 0.31 -7.22
C TRP A 20 9.45 -0.16 -8.67
N TYR A 21 8.23 -0.06 -9.21
CA TYR A 21 7.93 -0.42 -10.60
C TYR A 21 8.59 0.54 -11.58
N GLY A 22 9.58 0.05 -12.32
CA GLY A 22 10.23 0.80 -13.40
C GLY A 22 9.30 1.26 -14.54
N PRO A 23 9.83 1.90 -15.58
CA PRO A 23 9.04 2.35 -16.72
C PRO A 23 8.31 1.20 -17.43
N GLY A 24 7.18 1.49 -18.05
CA GLY A 24 6.42 0.54 -18.89
C GLY A 24 5.38 -0.32 -18.17
N PHE A 25 5.18 -0.13 -16.86
CA PHE A 25 4.11 -0.83 -16.13
C PHE A 25 2.78 -0.09 -16.11
N HIS A 26 2.78 1.23 -16.34
CA HIS A 26 1.58 2.06 -16.28
C HIS A 26 0.47 1.54 -17.22
N GLY A 27 -0.76 1.46 -16.71
CA GLY A 27 -1.92 0.98 -17.46
C GLY A 27 -2.07 -0.55 -17.54
N ARG A 28 -1.08 -1.34 -17.11
CA ARG A 28 -1.19 -2.81 -17.01
C ARG A 28 -2.16 -3.20 -15.89
N LYS A 29 -2.85 -4.33 -16.02
CA LYS A 29 -3.71 -4.85 -14.94
C LYS A 29 -2.87 -5.35 -13.78
N THR A 30 -3.25 -5.00 -12.56
CA THR A 30 -2.71 -5.58 -11.31
C THR A 30 -3.52 -6.79 -10.89
N ALA A 31 -3.06 -7.51 -9.86
CA ALA A 31 -3.78 -8.62 -9.25
C ALA A 31 -5.14 -8.23 -8.63
N SER A 32 -5.37 -6.96 -8.29
CA SER A 32 -6.70 -6.47 -7.88
C SER A 32 -7.67 -6.25 -9.05
N GLY A 33 -7.20 -6.37 -10.29
CA GLY A 33 -7.97 -6.07 -11.49
C GLY A 33 -7.99 -4.59 -11.88
N VAL A 34 -7.51 -3.69 -11.02
CA VAL A 34 -7.35 -2.27 -11.31
C VAL A 34 -6.13 -2.06 -12.22
N ARG A 35 -6.16 -1.05 -13.10
CA ARG A 35 -4.97 -0.70 -13.89
C ARG A 35 -3.94 0.00 -13.02
N PHE A 36 -2.69 -0.43 -13.11
CA PHE A 36 -1.58 0.16 -12.38
C PHE A 36 -1.39 1.63 -12.75
N ASN A 37 -1.41 2.49 -11.73
CA ASN A 37 -1.14 3.90 -11.86
C ASN A 37 0.18 4.24 -11.15
N GLN A 38 1.22 4.58 -11.91
CA GLN A 38 2.52 4.95 -11.35
C GLN A 38 2.47 6.22 -10.48
N HIS A 39 1.42 7.04 -10.64
CA HIS A 39 1.16 8.28 -9.90
C HIS A 39 0.23 8.09 -8.69
N ALA A 40 -0.17 6.86 -8.35
CA ALA A 40 -0.99 6.56 -7.17
C ALA A 40 -0.10 6.05 -6.01
N LEU A 41 -0.58 6.14 -4.76
CA LEU A 41 0.11 5.58 -3.59
C LEU A 41 -0.28 4.11 -3.39
N THR A 42 0.27 3.24 -4.24
CA THR A 42 -0.03 1.80 -4.23
C THR A 42 1.23 0.96 -4.23
N ALA A 43 1.11 -0.29 -3.81
CA ALA A 43 2.22 -1.24 -3.79
C ALA A 43 1.81 -2.68 -4.07
N ALA A 44 2.79 -3.51 -4.41
CA ALA A 44 2.66 -4.95 -4.50
C ALA A 44 3.24 -5.62 -3.25
N HIS A 45 2.52 -6.60 -2.72
CA HIS A 45 2.98 -7.44 -1.62
C HIS A 45 2.55 -8.90 -1.83
N ARG A 46 3.36 -9.86 -1.35
CA ARG A 46 3.17 -11.29 -1.62
C ARG A 46 1.87 -11.84 -1.02
N THR A 47 1.65 -11.57 0.27
CA THR A 47 0.64 -12.29 1.06
C THR A 47 -0.45 -11.39 1.64
N LEU A 48 -0.14 -10.14 1.99
CA LEU A 48 -1.14 -9.16 2.43
C LEU A 48 -2.36 -9.11 1.50
N PRO A 49 -3.59 -9.10 2.06
CA PRO A 49 -4.80 -8.95 1.29
C PRO A 49 -4.77 -7.71 0.38
N LEU A 50 -5.38 -7.82 -0.78
CA LEU A 50 -5.55 -6.67 -1.66
C LEU A 50 -6.52 -5.68 -0.99
N GLY A 51 -6.21 -4.40 -1.05
CA GLY A 51 -6.92 -3.33 -0.35
C GLY A 51 -6.34 -2.99 1.03
N THR A 52 -5.42 -3.81 1.58
CA THR A 52 -4.75 -3.50 2.85
C THR A 52 -3.96 -2.19 2.74
N ALA A 53 -4.17 -1.28 3.70
CA ALA A 53 -3.34 -0.10 3.86
C ALA A 53 -2.16 -0.43 4.79
N VAL A 54 -0.95 -0.04 4.37
CA VAL A 54 0.26 -0.22 5.17
C VAL A 54 1.02 1.09 5.28
N LYS A 55 1.58 1.35 6.46
CA LYS A 55 2.63 2.34 6.68
C LYS A 55 3.95 1.75 6.23
N VAL A 56 4.69 2.47 5.40
CA VAL A 56 6.03 2.09 4.93
C VAL A 56 7.01 3.12 5.47
N THR A 57 8.00 2.66 6.22
CA THR A 57 9.06 3.48 6.80
C THR A 57 10.38 3.16 6.11
N ASN A 58 11.02 4.16 5.50
CA ASN A 58 12.39 4.05 5.01
C ASN A 58 13.36 4.13 6.19
N LEU A 59 14.13 3.06 6.42
CA LEU A 59 14.99 2.92 7.59
C LEU A 59 16.28 3.76 7.49
N ASP A 60 16.69 4.17 6.29
CA ASP A 60 17.87 5.02 6.09
C ASP A 60 17.56 6.49 6.42
N THR A 61 16.33 6.95 6.16
CA THR A 61 15.95 8.36 6.27
C THR A 61 14.91 8.66 7.36
N GLY A 62 14.24 7.62 7.87
CA GLY A 62 13.11 7.76 8.79
C GLY A 62 11.82 8.25 8.14
N ARG A 63 11.80 8.50 6.82
CA ARG A 63 10.59 8.95 6.10
C ARG A 63 9.53 7.86 6.09
N THR A 64 8.27 8.28 6.19
CA THR A 64 7.12 7.37 6.22
C THR A 64 6.06 7.77 5.20
N ILE A 65 5.46 6.79 4.54
CA ILE A 65 4.28 6.99 3.70
C ILE A 65 3.22 5.93 4.01
N GLN A 66 1.98 6.15 3.56
CA GLN A 66 0.94 5.12 3.55
C GLN A 66 0.65 4.71 2.11
N VAL A 67 0.51 3.41 1.87
CA VAL A 67 0.18 2.86 0.55
C VAL A 67 -0.89 1.78 0.67
N THR A 68 -1.64 1.57 -0.41
CA THR A 68 -2.59 0.46 -0.52
C THR A 68 -1.99 -0.69 -1.32
N ILE A 69 -2.10 -1.92 -0.81
CA ILE A 69 -1.70 -3.12 -1.54
C ILE A 69 -2.72 -3.41 -2.64
N ASN A 70 -2.33 -3.31 -3.91
CA ASN A 70 -3.23 -3.57 -5.05
C ASN A 70 -2.67 -4.58 -6.05
N ASP A 71 -1.47 -5.10 -5.82
CA ASP A 71 -0.83 -6.07 -6.70
C ASP A 71 -0.06 -7.15 -5.91
N ARG A 72 0.48 -8.13 -6.64
CA ARG A 72 1.23 -9.28 -6.10
C ARG A 72 2.68 -9.27 -6.53
N GLY A 73 3.55 -9.73 -5.63
CA GLY A 73 5.01 -9.65 -5.73
C GLY A 73 5.58 -8.91 -4.52
N PRO A 74 6.87 -8.55 -4.51
CA PRO A 74 7.91 -9.03 -5.41
C PRO A 74 8.13 -10.54 -5.28
N TYR A 75 8.57 -11.21 -6.34
CA TYR A 75 8.96 -12.64 -6.31
C TYR A 75 10.48 -12.82 -6.31
N ILE A 76 11.21 -11.82 -5.82
CA ILE A 76 12.67 -11.85 -5.68
C ILE A 76 13.01 -11.88 -4.20
N ASP A 77 13.90 -12.78 -3.80
CA ASP A 77 14.33 -12.94 -2.42
C ASP A 77 14.91 -11.64 -1.84
N GLY A 78 14.61 -11.40 -0.56
CA GLY A 78 15.06 -10.21 0.18
C GLY A 78 14.27 -8.92 -0.10
N ARG A 79 13.48 -8.84 -1.17
CA ARG A 79 12.52 -7.74 -1.37
C ARG A 79 11.17 -8.09 -0.78
N ILE A 80 10.52 -7.16 -0.08
CA ILE A 80 9.25 -7.40 0.61
C ILE A 80 8.08 -6.62 0.01
N ILE A 81 8.36 -5.50 -0.67
CA ILE A 81 7.34 -4.62 -1.23
C ILE A 81 7.87 -3.91 -2.49
N ASP A 82 7.04 -3.82 -3.53
CA ASP A 82 7.33 -3.02 -4.73
C ASP A 82 6.35 -1.84 -4.79
N LEU A 83 6.88 -0.62 -4.69
CA LEU A 83 6.12 0.63 -4.65
C LEU A 83 5.79 1.14 -6.05
N SER A 84 4.75 1.96 -6.18
CA SER A 84 4.61 2.83 -7.34
C SER A 84 5.74 3.87 -7.39
N ARG A 85 5.94 4.47 -8.57
CA ARG A 85 6.92 5.54 -8.76
C ARG A 85 6.65 6.72 -7.80
N ARG A 86 5.41 7.18 -7.69
CA ARG A 86 5.04 8.26 -6.75
C ARG A 86 5.34 7.89 -5.29
N ALA A 87 4.99 6.68 -4.88
CA ALA A 87 5.28 6.22 -3.52
C ALA A 87 6.79 6.19 -3.25
N ALA A 88 7.60 5.72 -4.21
CA ALA A 88 9.06 5.75 -4.11
C ALA A 88 9.60 7.19 -4.01
N ALA A 89 9.03 8.13 -4.77
CA ALA A 89 9.41 9.54 -4.73
C ALA A 89 9.13 10.16 -3.34
N GLU A 90 7.92 9.98 -2.82
CA GLU A 90 7.51 10.52 -1.52
C GLU A 90 8.30 9.87 -0.37
N LEU A 91 8.58 8.58 -0.46
CA LEU A 91 9.42 7.85 0.50
C LEU A 91 10.92 8.22 0.41
N GLY A 92 11.32 8.93 -0.66
CA GLY A 92 12.71 9.36 -0.88
C GLY A 92 13.64 8.23 -1.34
N MET A 93 13.15 7.29 -2.14
CA MET A 93 13.93 6.16 -2.66
C MET A 93 13.85 5.97 -4.19
N GLU A 94 13.20 6.88 -4.93
CA GLU A 94 13.08 6.78 -6.40
C GLU A 94 14.47 6.68 -7.07
N GLU A 95 15.36 7.64 -6.79
CA GLU A 95 16.72 7.68 -7.36
C GLU A 95 17.61 6.52 -6.93
N ALA A 96 17.47 6.06 -5.67
CA ALA A 96 18.25 4.93 -5.15
C ALA A 96 17.80 3.57 -5.71
N GLY A 97 16.54 3.47 -6.18
CA GLY A 97 15.94 2.25 -6.70
C GLY A 97 15.55 1.22 -5.63
N LEU A 98 16.36 1.08 -4.58
CA LEU A 98 16.16 0.18 -3.44
C LEU A 98 16.34 0.92 -2.13
N ALA A 99 15.60 0.52 -1.09
CA ALA A 99 15.79 1.02 0.27
C ALA A 99 15.43 -0.07 1.29
N PRO A 100 16.12 -0.13 2.45
CA PRO A 100 15.64 -0.90 3.59
C PRO A 100 14.38 -0.23 4.15
N VAL A 101 13.32 -1.01 4.32
CA VAL A 101 12.05 -0.53 4.84
C VAL A 101 11.49 -1.44 5.91
N ARG A 102 10.66 -0.85 6.77
CA ARG A 102 9.72 -1.55 7.62
C ARG A 102 8.30 -1.24 7.15
N ILE A 103 7.46 -2.26 7.04
CA ILE A 103 6.04 -2.13 6.73
C ILE A 103 5.19 -2.57 7.92
N GLU A 104 4.14 -1.82 8.20
CA GLU A 104 3.22 -2.06 9.31
C GLU A 104 1.78 -1.90 8.80
N THR A 105 0.88 -2.83 9.11
CA THR A 105 -0.55 -2.62 8.85
C THR A 105 -1.09 -1.53 9.75
N LEU A 106 -1.86 -0.60 9.17
CA LEU A 106 -2.54 0.45 9.92
C LEU A 106 -3.80 -0.13 10.55
N ASP A 107 -3.70 -0.43 11.85
CA ASP A 107 -4.76 -0.79 12.79
C ASP A 107 -5.61 -2.05 12.49
N GLY A 108 -6.12 -2.67 13.56
CA GLY A 108 -6.83 -3.94 13.62
C GLY A 108 -8.17 -4.05 12.87
N GLU A 109 -8.39 -3.26 11.83
CA GLU A 109 -9.57 -3.36 10.96
C GLU A 109 -9.30 -4.37 9.85
N ARG A 110 -10.07 -5.46 9.88
CA ARG A 110 -10.01 -6.55 8.90
C ARG A 110 -10.05 -5.94 7.49
N PRO A 111 -9.20 -6.39 6.55
CA PRO A 111 -9.21 -5.90 5.17
C PRO A 111 -10.57 -6.05 4.45
N ALA A 112 -11.46 -6.92 4.96
CA ALA A 112 -12.83 -7.07 4.46
C ALA A 112 -13.80 -5.96 4.94
N GLU A 113 -13.54 -5.28 6.06
CA GLU A 113 -14.49 -4.35 6.69
C GLU A 113 -14.37 -2.93 6.12
N VAL A 114 -13.16 -2.52 5.74
CA VAL A 114 -12.89 -1.24 5.07
C VAL A 114 -13.53 -1.17 3.68
N ALA A 115 -13.61 -2.32 2.98
CA ALA A 115 -14.24 -2.41 1.65
C ALA A 115 -15.76 -2.15 1.70
N MET A 116 -16.44 -2.40 2.83
CA MET A 116 -17.87 -2.14 2.98
C MET A 116 -18.19 -0.74 3.49
N LYS A 117 -17.34 -0.11 4.30
CA LYS A 117 -17.58 1.26 4.79
C LYS A 117 -17.39 2.34 3.73
N ARG A 118 -16.48 2.14 2.76
CA ARG A 118 -16.12 3.19 1.79
C ARG A 118 -17.01 3.23 0.54
N GLY A 119 -18.00 2.34 0.44
CA GLY A 119 -18.99 2.30 -0.64
C GLY A 119 -20.21 3.21 -0.45
N LYS A 120 -20.26 4.01 0.62
CA LYS A 120 -21.43 4.83 0.97
C LYS A 120 -21.07 6.29 1.24
N GLU A 121 -20.30 6.93 0.37
CA GLU A 121 -20.30 8.40 0.22
C GLU A 121 -19.57 8.80 -1.07
N VAL A 122 -20.27 8.69 -2.20
CA VAL A 122 -20.09 9.63 -3.32
C VAL A 122 -21.50 9.99 -3.74
N GLU A 123 -22.08 10.95 -3.03
CA GLU A 123 -23.27 11.65 -3.48
C GLU A 123 -22.92 12.39 -4.79
N VAL A 124 -23.83 12.24 -5.74
CA VAL A 124 -23.81 12.77 -7.08
C VAL A 124 -23.86 14.30 -7.03
N ALA A 125 -22.85 14.96 -7.57
CA ALA A 125 -22.95 16.37 -7.95
C ALA A 125 -22.86 16.47 -9.47
N GLU A 126 -24.02 16.36 -10.13
CA GLU A 126 -24.18 16.82 -11.51
C GLU A 126 -23.87 18.32 -11.56
N ARG A 127 -23.01 18.74 -12.50
CA ARG A 127 -22.91 20.15 -12.89
C ARG A 127 -23.53 20.29 -14.27
N PRO A 128 -24.42 21.26 -14.50
CA PRO A 128 -25.00 21.49 -15.81
C PRO A 128 -23.96 22.13 -16.75
N ASP A 129 -23.96 21.68 -18.01
CA ASP A 129 -23.30 22.32 -19.14
C ASP A 129 -23.88 23.72 -19.35
N GLU A 130 -23.02 24.75 -19.36
CA GLU A 130 -23.39 26.10 -19.78
C GLU A 130 -22.85 26.33 -21.21
N ARG A 131 -23.75 26.75 -22.11
CA ARG A 131 -23.48 27.11 -23.50
C ARG A 131 -22.97 28.53 -23.62
#